data_AF-A0AAD6A3D1-F1
#
_entry.id   AF-A0AAD6A3D1-F1
#
_cell.length_a   1.000
_cell.length_b   1.000
_cell.length_c   1.000
_cell.angle_alpha   90.00
_cell.angle_beta   90.00
_cell.angle_gamma   90.00
#
_symmetry.space_group_name_H-M   'P 1'
#
loop_
_entity.id
_entity.type
_entity.pdbx_description
1 polymer ?
#
loop_
_entity_poly.entity_id
_entity_poly.type
_entity_poly.pdbx_seq_one_letter_code
_entity_poly.pdbx_strand_id
1 'polypeptide(L)'
;MPISAAAKELDVSTTTLKVRCRELGIPDWPYLKMKCLATLEASVLVFAHPRSQHVIRHIREVRQAIRQNPTLEISDKINILRQQMYELKKKRKRNDTGAV
;
A
#
# COMPACT_ATOMS: atom_id res chain seq x y z
N MET A 1 1.64 4.77 9.15
CA MET A 1 0.89 4.80 10.42
C MET A 1 -0.47 5.47 10.20
N PRO A 2 -1.57 5.04 10.85
CA PRO A 2 -2.86 5.74 10.81
C PRO A 2 -2.74 7.19 11.28
N ILE A 3 -3.58 8.09 10.75
CA ILE A 3 -3.55 9.51 11.15
C ILE A 3 -3.87 9.72 12.63
N SER A 4 -4.71 8.86 13.23
CA SER A 4 -5.02 8.90 14.67
C SER A 4 -3.81 8.60 15.55
N ALA A 5 -2.98 7.65 15.13
CA ALA A 5 -1.75 7.32 15.84
C ALA A 5 -0.70 8.44 15.66
N ALA A 6 -0.58 9.00 14.46
CA ALA A 6 0.30 10.15 14.22
C ALA A 6 -0.12 11.39 15.03
N ALA A 7 -1.43 11.65 15.13
CA ALA A 7 -1.97 12.74 15.93
C ALA A 7 -1.66 12.56 17.43
N LYS A 8 -1.75 11.33 17.93
CA LYS A 8 -1.40 10.99 19.31
C LYS A 8 0.11 11.14 19.58
N GLU A 9 0.96 10.77 18.63
CA GLU A 9 2.41 10.90 18.76
C GLU A 9 2.87 12.36 18.74
N LEU A 10 2.13 13.23 18.02
CA LEU A 10 2.36 14.66 17.95
C LEU A 10 1.59 15.46 19.01
N ASP A 11 0.85 14.80 19.90
CA ASP A 11 -0.03 15.38 20.93
C ASP A 11 -1.00 16.45 20.39
N VAL A 12 -1.53 16.23 19.18
CA VAL A 12 -2.50 17.13 18.53
C VAL A 12 -3.80 16.40 18.21
N SER A 13 -4.88 17.17 18.04
CA SER A 13 -6.13 16.62 17.54
C SER A 13 -5.99 16.16 16.08
N THR A 14 -6.73 15.12 15.69
CA THR A 14 -6.74 14.64 14.30
C THR A 14 -7.25 15.70 13.32
N THR A 15 -8.14 16.58 13.76
CA THR A 15 -8.63 17.71 12.98
C THR A 15 -7.52 18.73 12.72
N THR A 16 -6.77 19.11 13.75
CA THR A 16 -5.63 20.03 13.62
C THR A 16 -4.58 19.45 12.68
N LEU A 17 -4.25 18.16 12.82
CA LEU A 17 -3.28 17.49 11.96
C LEU A 17 -3.73 17.49 10.49
N LYS A 18 -5.02 17.21 10.21
CA LYS A 18 -5.57 17.27 8.85
C LYS A 18 -5.49 18.67 8.23
N VAL A 19 -5.80 19.71 9.01
CA VAL A 19 -5.72 21.10 8.54
C VAL A 19 -4.27 21.44 8.17
N ARG A 20 -3.32 21.13 9.06
CA ARG A 20 -1.89 21.34 8.78
C ARG A 20 -1.39 20.54 7.58
N CYS A 21 -1.81 19.30 7.41
CA CYS A 21 -1.49 18.51 6.23
C CYS A 21 -1.99 19.20 4.95
N ARG A 22 -3.23 19.70 4.94
CA ARG A 22 -3.79 20.42 3.78
C ARG A 22 -3.05 21.71 3.46
N GLU A 23 -2.67 22.48 4.48
CA GLU A 23 -1.85 23.70 4.33
C GLU A 23 -0.48 23.39 3.70
N LEU A 24 0.11 22.24 4.05
CA LEU A 24 1.39 21.77 3.50
C LEU A 24 1.24 21.10 2.13
N GLY A 25 0.07 21.17 1.49
CA GLY A 25 -0.18 20.58 0.17
C GLY A 25 -0.37 19.05 0.19
N ILE A 26 -0.68 18.48 1.35
CA ILE A 26 -0.97 17.06 1.55
C ILE A 26 -2.49 16.90 1.73
N PRO A 27 -3.26 16.70 0.65
CA PRO A 27 -4.72 16.66 0.73
C PRO A 27 -5.23 15.47 1.55
N ASP A 28 -4.55 14.32 1.42
CA ASP A 28 -4.91 13.07 2.08
C ASP A 28 -3.69 12.41 2.74
N TRP A 29 -3.92 11.77 3.88
CA TRP A 29 -2.88 11.05 4.61
C TRP A 29 -2.48 9.76 3.85
N PRO A 30 -1.24 9.61 3.37
CA PRO A 30 -0.83 8.55 2.43
C PRO A 30 -0.76 7.14 3.04
N TYR A 31 -1.17 6.97 4.30
CA TYR A 31 -1.07 5.70 5.02
C TYR A 31 -1.78 4.55 4.31
N LEU A 32 -2.97 4.77 3.77
CA LEU A 32 -3.74 3.73 3.10
C LEU A 32 -2.99 3.22 1.86
N LYS A 33 -2.44 4.14 1.06
CA LYS A 33 -1.62 3.83 -0.11
C LYS A 33 -0.38 3.02 0.30
N MET A 34 0.34 3.45 1.35
CA MET A 34 1.51 2.73 1.87
C MET A 34 1.17 1.33 2.37
N LYS A 35 0.03 1.17 3.08
CA LYS A 35 -0.43 -0.13 3.58
C LYS A 35 -0.77 -1.07 2.43
N CYS A 36 -1.44 -0.57 1.38
CA CYS A 36 -1.73 -1.36 0.19
C CYS A 36 -0.45 -1.87 -0.48
N LEU A 37 0.56 -1.02 -0.66
CA LEU A 37 1.84 -1.40 -1.27
C LEU A 37 2.60 -2.42 -0.43
N ALA A 38 2.62 -2.28 0.89
CA ALA A 38 3.25 -3.25 1.79
C ALA A 38 2.58 -4.63 1.72
N THR A 39 1.24 -4.67 1.72
CA THR A 39 0.49 -5.94 1.58
C THR A 39 0.70 -6.56 0.19
N LEU A 40 0.80 -5.73 -0.86
CA LEU A 40 1.07 -6.20 -2.21
C LEU A 40 2.48 -6.79 -2.32
N GLU A 41 3.49 -6.12 -1.76
CA GLU A 41 4.87 -6.62 -1.70
C GLU A 41 4.93 -8.00 -1.02
N ALA A 42 4.31 -8.13 0.15
CA ALA A 42 4.24 -9.41 0.87
C ALA A 42 3.52 -10.50 0.06
N SER A 43 2.44 -10.15 -0.65
CA SER A 43 1.73 -11.10 -1.51
C SER A 43 2.62 -11.55 -2.67
N VAL A 44 3.28 -10.61 -3.35
CA VAL A 44 4.22 -10.94 -4.43
C VAL A 44 5.35 -11.81 -3.90
N LEU A 45 5.93 -11.52 -2.73
CA LEU A 45 6.97 -12.38 -2.14
C LEU A 45 6.49 -13.83 -1.87
N VAL A 46 5.24 -14.01 -1.46
CA VAL A 46 4.69 -15.35 -1.15
C VAL A 46 4.31 -16.13 -2.41
N PHE A 47 3.85 -15.44 -3.47
CA PHE A 47 3.30 -16.08 -4.67
C PHE A 47 4.24 -16.07 -5.87
N ALA A 48 5.29 -15.25 -5.86
CA ALA A 48 6.05 -14.97 -7.05
C ALA A 48 7.35 -15.79 -7.17
N HIS A 49 7.69 -16.07 -8.42
CA HIS A 49 8.90 -16.77 -8.83
C HIS A 49 10.13 -15.84 -8.75
N PRO A 50 11.37 -16.35 -8.77
CA PRO A 50 12.59 -15.53 -8.75
C PRO A 50 12.62 -14.41 -9.82
N ARG A 51 11.93 -14.62 -10.95
CA ARG A 51 11.78 -13.64 -12.05
C ARG A 51 10.95 -12.39 -11.68
N SER A 52 10.27 -12.37 -10.54
CA SER A 52 9.42 -11.25 -10.12
C SER A 52 10.12 -10.22 -9.24
N GLN A 53 11.45 -10.32 -9.07
CA GLN A 53 12.26 -9.31 -8.37
C GLN A 53 12.06 -7.89 -8.92
N HIS A 54 11.90 -7.73 -10.25
CA HIS A 54 11.63 -6.43 -10.86
C HIS A 54 10.31 -5.81 -10.39
N VAL A 55 9.28 -6.63 -10.14
CA VAL A 55 7.98 -6.17 -9.64
C VAL A 55 8.11 -5.69 -8.19
N ILE A 56 8.84 -6.42 -7.36
CA ILE A 56 9.11 -6.03 -5.97
C ILE A 56 9.89 -4.72 -5.92
N ARG A 57 10.93 -4.59 -6.77
CA ARG A 57 11.72 -3.36 -6.90
C ARG A 57 10.83 -2.18 -7.29
N HIS A 58 9.95 -2.36 -8.27
CA HIS A 58 9.03 -1.31 -8.70
C HIS A 58 8.03 -0.90 -7.60
N ILE A 59 7.49 -1.86 -6.83
CA ILE A 59 6.62 -1.58 -5.68
C ILE A 59 7.36 -0.74 -4.61
N ARG A 60 8.63 -1.04 -4.36
CA ARG A 60 9.47 -0.29 -3.41
C ARG A 60 9.74 1.13 -3.90
N GLU A 61 10.06 1.29 -5.18
CA GLU A 61 10.29 2.60 -5.80
C GLU A 61 9.03 3.48 -5.69
N VAL A 62 7.85 2.94 -6.01
CA VAL A 62 6.59 3.69 -5.87
C VAL A 62 6.30 4.02 -4.40
N ARG A 63 6.58 3.10 -3.48
CA ARG A 63 6.44 3.36 -2.04
C ARG A 63 7.36 4.48 -1.56
N GLN A 64 8.57 4.56 -2.08
CA GLN A 64 9.51 5.64 -1.80
C GLN A 64 9.06 6.97 -2.43
N ALA A 65 8.56 6.93 -3.66
CA ALA A 65 8.01 8.11 -4.34
C ALA A 65 6.83 8.70 -3.57
N ILE A 66 5.92 7.87 -3.04
CA ILE A 66 4.79 8.34 -2.20
C ILE A 66 5.26 8.87 -0.84
N ARG A 67 6.38 8.37 -0.32
CA ARG A 67 6.98 8.92 0.92
C ARG A 67 7.52 10.33 0.71
N GLN A 68 8.07 10.62 -0.46
CA GLN A 68 8.58 11.93 -0.83
C GLN A 68 7.43 12.87 -1.26
N ASN A 69 6.47 12.34 -2.01
CA ASN A 69 5.33 13.07 -2.56
C ASN A 69 4.02 12.37 -2.18
N PRO A 70 3.39 12.73 -1.06
CA PRO A 70 2.17 12.08 -0.58
C PRO A 70 0.95 12.26 -1.50
N THR A 71 0.99 13.27 -2.37
CA THR A 71 -0.01 13.56 -3.40
C THR A 71 0.07 12.59 -4.59
N LEU A 72 1.17 11.85 -4.74
CA LEU A 72 1.38 10.94 -5.86
C LEU A 72 0.33 9.82 -5.87
N GLU A 73 -0.23 9.54 -7.05
CA GLU A 73 -1.18 8.46 -7.25
C GLU A 73 -0.48 7.12 -7.45
N ILE A 74 -1.15 6.04 -7.05
CA ILE A 74 -0.67 4.69 -7.32
C ILE A 74 -0.93 4.42 -8.80
N SER A 75 0.14 4.15 -9.55
CA SER A 75 0.06 3.84 -10.98
C SER A 75 -0.88 2.66 -11.27
N ASP A 76 -1.63 2.74 -12.37
CA ASP A 76 -2.57 1.69 -12.81
C ASP A 76 -1.92 0.31 -12.92
N LYS A 77 -0.63 0.25 -13.26
CA LYS A 77 0.14 -1.00 -13.31
C LYS A 77 0.13 -1.74 -11.96
N ILE A 78 0.23 -1.00 -10.85
CA ILE A 78 0.17 -1.55 -9.49
C ILE A 78 -1.26 -1.98 -9.14
N ASN A 79 -2.28 -1.24 -9.60
CA ASN A 79 -3.67 -1.63 -9.41
C ASN A 79 -4.01 -2.94 -10.13
N ILE A 80 -3.53 -3.12 -11.35
CA ILE A 80 -3.67 -4.36 -12.12
C ILE A 80 -2.98 -5.52 -11.40
N LEU A 81 -1.73 -5.32 -10.95
CA LEU A 81 -0.99 -6.33 -10.19
C LEU A 81 -1.71 -6.72 -8.89
N ARG A 82 -2.29 -5.75 -8.19
CA ARG A 82 -3.08 -5.99 -6.98
C ARG A 82 -4.28 -6.90 -7.27
N GLN A 83 -4.99 -6.62 -8.38
CA GLN A 83 -6.14 -7.43 -8.78
C GLN A 83 -5.72 -8.85 -9.17
N GLN A 84 -4.62 -9.00 -9.91
CA GLN A 84 -4.06 -10.32 -10.26
C GLN A 84 -3.69 -11.13 -9.01
N MET A 85 -3.01 -10.51 -8.04
CA MET A 85 -2.64 -11.18 -6.79
C MET A 85 -3.86 -11.57 -5.94
N TYR A 86 -4.90 -10.73 -5.94
CA TYR A 86 -6.17 -11.06 -5.26
C TYR A 86 -6.82 -12.31 -5.86
N GLU A 87 -6.90 -12.39 -7.19
CA GLU A 87 -7.45 -13.54 -7.89
C GLU A 87 -6.63 -14.82 -7.65
N LEU A 88 -5.30 -14.73 -7.64
CA LEU A 88 -4.42 -15.86 -7.30
C LEU A 88 -4.65 -16.36 -5.86
N LYS A 89 -4.77 -15.43 -4.91
CA LYS A 89 -5.06 -15.76 -3.50
C LYS A 89 -6.43 -16.41 -3.35
N LYS A 90 -7.44 -15.93 -4.08
CA LYS A 90 -8.79 -16.52 -4.12
C LYS A 90 -8.77 -17.94 -4.69
N LYS A 91 -8.07 -18.16 -5.82
CA LYS A 91 -7.90 -19.49 -6.43
C LYS A 91 -7.21 -20.47 -5.47
N ARG A 92 -6.13 -20.05 -4.80
CA ARG A 92 -5.43 -20.89 -3.82
C ARG A 92 -6.34 -21.30 -2.67
N LYS A 93 -7.10 -20.37 -2.09
CA LYS A 93 -8.06 -20.70 -1.02
C LYS A 93 -9.07 -21.75 -1.47
N ARG A 94 -9.66 -21.60 -2.66
CA ARG A 94 -10.64 -22.55 -3.19
C ARG A 94 -10.04 -23.96 -3.40
N ASN A 95 -8.79 -24.03 -3.86
CA ASN A 95 -8.10 -25.31 -4.05
C ASN A 95 -7.76 -25.99 -2.71
N ASP A 96 -7.46 -25.21 -1.67
CA ASP A 96 -7.14 -25.70 -0.33
C ASP A 96 -8.38 -26.27 0.39
N THR A 97 -9.57 -25.68 0.15
CA THR A 97 -10.83 -26.15 0.75
C THR A 97 -11.47 -27.34 0.00
N GLY A 98 -11.01 -27.63 -1.22
CA GLY A 98 -11.49 -28.76 -2.03
C GLY A 98 -10.62 -30.02 -1.91
N ALA A 99 -9.62 -30.02 -1.02
CA ALA A 99 -8.70 -31.14 -0.81
C ALA A 99 -9.01 -31.97 0.46
N VAL A 100 -10.25 -31.91 0.95
CA VAL A 100 -10.75 -32.69 2.10
C VAL A 100 -11.83 -33.65 1.62
#